data_AF-A0A645BAS1-F1
#
_entry.id   AF-A0A645BAS1-F1
#
_cell.length_a   1.000
_cell.length_b   1.000
_cell.length_c   1.000
_cell.angle_alpha   90.00
_cell.angle_beta   90.00
_cell.angle_gamma   90.00
#
_symmetry.space_group_name_H-M   'P 1'
#
loop_
_entity.id
_entity.type
_entity.pdbx_description
1 polymer ?
#
loop_
_entity_poly.entity_id
_entity_poly.type
_entity_poly.pdbx_seq_one_letter_code
_entity_poly.pdbx_strand_id
1 'polypeptide(L)'
;MSGSFPVDGLGVAGAERVAGGWLLRPAARSEGVQAQLELTIGAHRCWLAAPGAKATSIHELTGRRASIVAWLADHPAGVSARELAEAVYGRPDAVTAVRAEICRVNSALGTVVQSRPYRLSESIRVIDER
;
A
#
# COMPACT_ATOMS: atom_id res chain seq x y z
N MET A 1 23.06 0.85 -6.46
CA MET A 1 23.09 -0.57 -6.89
C MET A 1 21.75 -0.91 -7.49
N SER A 2 21.73 -1.12 -8.79
CA SER A 2 20.55 -1.56 -9.54
C SER A 2 20.60 -3.08 -9.70
N GLY A 3 19.47 -3.74 -9.51
CA GLY A 3 19.34 -5.20 -9.68
C GLY A 3 18.09 -5.48 -10.48
N SER A 4 17.92 -6.70 -10.97
CA SER A 4 16.65 -7.15 -11.55
C SER A 4 16.21 -8.40 -10.81
N PHE A 5 14.92 -8.51 -10.53
CA PHE A 5 14.33 -9.68 -9.89
C PHE A 5 12.99 -10.00 -10.57
N PRO A 6 12.63 -11.28 -10.68
CA PRO A 6 11.33 -11.69 -11.21
C PRO A 6 10.23 -11.18 -10.27
N VAL A 7 9.22 -10.56 -10.86
CA VAL A 7 8.00 -10.13 -10.15
C VAL A 7 6.85 -10.81 -10.87
N ASP A 8 6.11 -11.64 -10.15
CA ASP A 8 4.98 -12.37 -10.73
C ASP A 8 3.96 -11.38 -11.28
N GLY A 9 3.58 -11.58 -12.55
CA GLY A 9 2.67 -10.71 -13.29
C GLY A 9 3.31 -9.50 -14.00
N LEU A 10 4.60 -9.18 -13.77
CA LEU A 10 5.26 -7.97 -14.35
C LEU A 10 6.48 -8.24 -15.24
N GLY A 11 6.87 -9.51 -15.42
CA GLY A 11 8.06 -9.88 -16.19
C GLY A 11 9.37 -9.44 -15.51
N VAL A 12 10.48 -9.43 -16.25
CA VAL A 12 11.80 -9.01 -15.74
C VAL A 12 11.83 -7.48 -15.62
N ALA A 13 11.52 -6.96 -14.43
CA ALA A 13 11.56 -5.53 -14.16
C ALA A 13 12.97 -5.08 -13.73
N GLY A 14 13.43 -3.95 -14.26
CA GLY A 14 14.66 -3.32 -13.77
C GLY A 14 14.39 -2.61 -12.44
N ALA A 15 15.05 -3.02 -11.36
CA ALA A 15 14.83 -2.48 -10.02
C ALA A 15 15.93 -1.50 -9.61
N GLU A 16 15.53 -0.30 -9.20
CA GLU A 16 16.39 0.76 -8.69
C GLU A 16 16.01 1.09 -7.25
N ARG A 17 16.98 1.21 -6.33
CA ARG A 17 16.69 1.59 -4.94
C ARG A 17 16.38 3.08 -4.85
N VAL A 18 15.29 3.43 -4.17
CA VAL A 18 14.90 4.81 -3.88
C VAL A 18 14.68 5.01 -2.37
N ALA A 19 14.63 6.25 -1.92
CA ALA A 19 14.31 6.55 -0.53
C ALA A 19 12.91 6.01 -0.18
N GLY A 20 12.85 4.97 0.66
CA GLY A 20 11.58 4.37 1.10
C GLY A 20 11.04 3.21 0.25
N GLY A 21 11.82 2.66 -0.70
CA GLY A 21 11.38 1.50 -1.47
C GLY A 21 12.23 1.16 -2.69
N TRP A 22 11.58 0.58 -3.69
CA TRP A 22 12.18 0.16 -4.94
C TRP A 22 11.40 0.72 -6.12
N LEU A 23 12.07 1.23 -7.13
CA LEU A 23 11.46 1.58 -8.41
C LEU A 23 11.66 0.42 -9.38
N LEU A 24 10.58 -0.19 -9.85
CA LEU A 24 10.57 -1.18 -10.92
C LEU A 24 10.26 -0.52 -12.26
N ARG A 25 11.10 -0.70 -13.27
CA ARG A 25 10.75 -0.37 -14.66
C ARG A 25 10.12 -1.60 -15.32
N PRO A 26 8.83 -1.57 -15.70
CA PRO A 26 8.22 -2.65 -16.47
C PRO A 26 8.85 -2.72 -17.87
N ALA A 27 9.03 -3.92 -18.41
CA ALA A 27 9.74 -4.15 -19.67
C ALA A 27 8.93 -3.79 -20.93
N ALA A 28 7.60 -3.68 -20.84
CA ALA A 28 6.75 -3.16 -21.92
C ALA A 28 5.38 -2.76 -21.36
N ARG A 29 4.79 -1.70 -21.94
CA ARG A 29 3.50 -1.13 -21.52
C ARG A 29 2.34 -1.76 -22.29
N SER A 30 1.25 -2.07 -21.61
CA SER A 30 -0.08 -2.17 -22.25
C SER A 30 -0.82 -0.86 -22.01
N GLU A 31 -1.19 -0.17 -23.09
CA GLU A 31 -1.96 1.08 -23.04
C GLU A 31 -3.42 0.80 -22.67
N GLY A 32 -3.97 1.52 -21.69
CA GLY A 32 -5.41 1.53 -21.39
C GLY A 32 -5.85 1.12 -19.98
N VAL A 33 -4.95 0.60 -19.14
CA VAL A 33 -5.30 0.23 -17.76
C VAL A 33 -5.12 1.46 -16.85
N GLN A 34 -6.20 1.93 -16.22
CA GLN A 34 -6.08 2.85 -15.08
C GLN A 34 -5.14 2.19 -14.06
N ALA A 35 -4.06 2.88 -13.69
CA ALA A 35 -3.05 2.35 -12.77
C ALA A 35 -3.68 1.99 -11.42
N GLN A 36 -4.15 0.75 -11.28
CA GLN A 36 -4.59 0.20 -10.00
C GLN A 36 -3.35 -0.04 -9.16
N LEU A 37 -3.43 0.39 -7.90
CA LEU A 37 -2.36 0.15 -6.94
C LEU A 37 -2.53 -1.27 -6.40
N GLU A 38 -1.49 -2.09 -6.44
CA GLU A 38 -1.55 -3.46 -5.90
C GLU A 38 -0.97 -3.49 -4.49
N LEU A 39 -1.78 -3.90 -3.50
CA LEU A 39 -1.37 -4.09 -2.12
C LEU A 39 -1.18 -5.59 -1.85
N THR A 40 0.06 -6.03 -1.73
CA THR A 40 0.40 -7.38 -1.27
C THR A 40 0.57 -7.39 0.24
N ILE A 41 -0.14 -8.26 0.94
CA ILE A 41 -0.03 -8.40 2.41
C ILE A 41 0.73 -9.69 2.71
N GLY A 42 1.92 -9.56 3.32
CA GLY A 42 2.65 -10.68 3.90
C GLY A 42 2.57 -10.68 5.43
N ALA A 43 3.23 -11.66 6.07
CA ALA A 43 3.12 -11.88 7.52
C ALA A 43 3.41 -10.64 8.41
N HIS A 44 4.38 -9.79 8.02
CA HIS A 44 4.79 -8.61 8.81
C HIS A 44 5.02 -7.34 7.98
N ARG A 45 4.75 -7.40 6.67
CA ARG A 45 5.06 -6.35 5.70
C ARG A 45 3.94 -6.29 4.68
N CYS A 46 3.66 -5.09 4.18
CA CYS A 46 2.84 -4.96 2.98
C CYS A 46 3.64 -4.24 1.90
N TRP A 47 3.38 -4.57 0.64
CA TRP A 47 3.98 -3.90 -0.50
C TRP A 47 2.88 -3.21 -1.29
N LEU A 48 3.09 -1.94 -1.65
CA LEU A 48 2.20 -1.22 -2.55
C LEU A 48 2.93 -0.94 -3.87
N ALA A 49 2.45 -1.50 -4.96
CA ALA A 49 2.92 -1.17 -6.31
C ALA A 49 2.10 -0.02 -6.89
N ALA A 50 2.79 1.05 -7.30
CA ALA A 50 2.24 2.24 -7.93
C ALA A 50 2.68 2.33 -9.39
N PRO A 51 1.82 1.90 -10.36
CA PRO A 51 2.18 1.99 -11.77
C PRO A 51 2.29 3.44 -12.21
N GLY A 52 3.47 3.86 -12.67
CA GLY A 52 3.71 5.16 -13.28
C GLY A 52 3.85 5.05 -14.80
N ALA A 53 3.89 6.20 -15.49
CA ALA A 53 3.92 6.22 -16.95
C ALA A 53 5.17 5.58 -17.58
N LYS A 54 6.28 5.56 -16.84
CA LYS A 54 7.58 5.03 -17.29
C LYS A 54 8.17 3.97 -16.35
N ALA A 55 7.69 3.88 -15.12
CA ALA A 55 8.17 2.98 -14.08
C ALA A 55 7.09 2.79 -13.01
N THR A 56 7.01 1.59 -12.45
CA THR A 56 6.22 1.22 -11.27
C THR A 56 7.04 1.44 -10.01
N SER A 57 6.54 2.16 -9.02
CA SER A 57 7.21 2.28 -7.71
C SER A 57 6.65 1.24 -6.73
N ILE A 58 7.50 0.53 -6.01
CA ILE A 58 7.14 -0.36 -4.90
C ILE A 58 7.52 0.30 -3.58
N HIS A 59 6.55 0.37 -2.67
CA HIS A 59 6.73 0.90 -1.34
C HIS A 59 6.51 -0.19 -0.29
N GLU A 60 7.48 -0.34 0.61
CA GLU A 60 7.37 -1.25 1.75
C GLU A 60 6.67 -0.52 2.91
N LEU A 61 5.55 -1.08 3.36
CA LEU A 61 4.84 -0.67 4.56
C LEU A 61 5.22 -1.62 5.69
N THR A 62 5.59 -1.03 6.82
CA THR A 62 5.99 -1.76 8.04
C THR A 62 5.30 -1.19 9.28
N GLY A 63 5.29 -1.99 10.34
CA GLY A 63 4.76 -1.60 11.65
C GLY A 63 3.31 -1.15 11.58
N ARG A 64 2.99 -0.01 12.20
CA ARG A 64 1.62 0.51 12.30
C ARG A 64 0.96 0.76 10.95
N ARG A 65 1.73 1.17 9.94
CA ARG A 65 1.19 1.40 8.59
C ARG A 65 0.74 0.10 7.95
N ALA A 66 1.55 -0.95 8.04
CA ALA A 66 1.19 -2.29 7.57
C ALA A 66 -0.05 -2.82 8.31
N SER A 67 -0.09 -2.69 9.65
CA SER A 67 -1.26 -3.10 10.43
C SER A 67 -2.53 -2.36 10.03
N ILE A 68 -2.44 -1.04 9.75
CA ILE A 68 -3.60 -0.24 9.30
C ILE A 68 -4.11 -0.75 7.95
N VAL A 69 -3.24 -0.89 6.94
CA VAL A 69 -3.72 -1.31 5.61
C VAL A 69 -4.22 -2.74 5.60
N ALA A 70 -3.61 -3.65 6.36
CA ALA A 70 -4.09 -5.03 6.51
C ALA A 70 -5.47 -5.07 7.17
N TRP A 71 -5.67 -4.34 8.27
CA TRP A 71 -6.98 -4.26 8.91
C TRP A 71 -8.06 -3.69 7.99
N LEU A 72 -7.73 -2.65 7.22
CA LEU A 72 -8.66 -2.06 6.25
C LEU A 72 -8.96 -2.97 5.06
N ALA A 73 -8.01 -3.81 4.65
CA ALA A 73 -8.24 -4.84 3.62
C ALA A 73 -9.27 -5.88 4.08
N ASP A 74 -9.20 -6.28 5.36
CA ASP A 74 -10.16 -7.21 5.97
C ASP A 74 -11.55 -6.56 6.19
N HIS A 75 -11.67 -5.23 6.07
CA HIS A 75 -12.91 -4.47 6.31
C HIS A 75 -13.23 -3.51 5.15
N PRO A 76 -13.65 -4.03 3.98
CA PRO A 76 -13.88 -3.21 2.78
C PRO A 76 -15.03 -2.20 2.95
N ALA A 77 -16.02 -2.47 3.79
CA ALA A 77 -17.08 -1.52 4.15
C ALA A 77 -16.56 -0.30 4.95
N GLY A 78 -15.35 -0.42 5.49
CA GLY A 78 -14.66 0.57 6.30
C GLY A 78 -14.97 0.50 7.79
N VAL A 79 -14.11 1.16 8.57
CA VAL A 79 -14.17 1.20 10.03
C VAL A 79 -14.05 2.63 10.56
N SER A 80 -14.54 2.86 11.77
CA SER A 80 -14.35 4.13 12.46
C SER A 80 -12.89 4.32 12.89
N ALA A 81 -12.53 5.58 13.17
CA ALA A 81 -11.22 5.91 13.72
C ALA A 81 -10.93 5.20 15.04
N ARG A 82 -11.98 5.02 15.86
CA ARG A 82 -11.89 4.42 17.19
C ARG A 82 -11.67 2.91 17.10
N GLU A 83 -12.42 2.22 16.23
CA GLU A 83 -12.22 0.79 15.97
C GLU A 83 -10.82 0.51 15.42
N LEU A 84 -10.36 1.33 14.47
CA LEU A 84 -9.02 1.19 13.92
C LEU A 84 -7.92 1.49 14.97
N ALA A 85 -8.16 2.44 15.87
CA ALA A 85 -7.24 2.73 16.98
C ALA A 85 -7.16 1.55 17.96
N GLU A 86 -8.30 0.95 18.32
CA GLU A 86 -8.34 -0.24 19.17
C GLU A 86 -7.60 -1.41 18.52
N ALA A 87 -7.93 -1.73 17.26
CA ALA A 87 -7.36 -2.88 16.56
C ALA A 87 -5.85 -2.73 16.36
N VAL A 88 -5.37 -1.54 16.00
CA VAL A 88 -3.96 -1.31 15.70
C VAL A 88 -3.18 -1.04 16.97
N TYR A 89 -3.63 -0.14 17.85
CA TYR A 89 -2.87 0.32 19.01
C TYR A 89 -3.25 -0.35 20.33
N GLY A 90 -4.30 -1.18 20.37
CA GLY A 90 -4.84 -1.77 21.59
C GLY A 90 -5.49 -0.76 22.53
N ARG A 91 -5.81 0.44 22.03
CA ARG A 91 -6.45 1.50 22.81
C ARG A 91 -7.26 2.45 21.92
N PRO A 92 -8.46 2.86 22.33
CA PRO A 92 -9.38 3.54 21.44
C PRO A 92 -9.18 5.07 21.45
N ASP A 93 -8.34 5.59 22.34
CA ASP A 93 -7.93 6.98 22.45
C ASP A 93 -6.80 7.36 21.47
N ALA A 94 -6.17 6.38 20.82
CA ALA A 94 -5.07 6.57 19.85
C ALA A 94 -5.51 7.09 18.46
N VAL A 95 -6.70 7.70 18.35
CA VAL A 95 -7.27 8.20 17.08
C VAL A 95 -6.35 9.19 16.37
N THR A 96 -5.67 10.07 17.11
CA THR A 96 -4.72 11.03 16.52
C THR A 96 -3.51 10.33 15.89
N ALA A 97 -3.03 9.24 16.50
CA ALA A 97 -1.93 8.46 15.95
C ALA A 97 -2.35 7.74 14.66
N VAL A 98 -3.55 7.13 14.65
CA VAL A 98 -4.14 6.54 13.43
C VAL A 98 -4.22 7.56 12.29
N ARG A 99 -4.74 8.75 12.57
CA ARG A 99 -4.82 9.85 11.57
C ARG A 99 -3.45 10.25 11.04
N ALA A 100 -2.44 10.30 11.92
CA ALA A 100 -1.07 10.62 11.52
C ALA A 100 -0.48 9.54 10.60
N GLU A 101 -0.64 8.25 10.91
CA GLU A 101 -0.16 7.16 10.05
C GLU A 101 -0.87 7.15 8.69
N ILE A 102 -2.19 7.33 8.67
CA ILE A 102 -2.98 7.43 7.43
C ILE A 102 -2.50 8.60 6.59
N CYS A 103 -2.26 9.77 7.20
CA CYS A 103 -1.70 10.93 6.51
C CYS A 103 -0.34 10.60 5.89
N ARG A 104 0.55 9.90 6.61
CA ARG A 104 1.86 9.51 6.06
C ARG A 104 1.75 8.54 4.90
N VAL A 105 0.83 7.57 4.96
CA VAL A 105 0.54 6.66 3.84
C VAL A 105 0.05 7.47 2.64
N ASN A 106 -0.94 8.34 2.84
CA ASN A 106 -1.53 9.10 1.74
C ASN A 106 -0.57 10.12 1.12
N SER A 107 0.27 10.76 1.93
CA SER A 107 1.28 11.70 1.44
C SER A 107 2.37 11.01 0.64
N ALA A 108 2.71 9.75 0.95
CA ALA A 108 3.73 9.02 0.23
C ALA A 108 3.22 8.36 -1.07
N LEU A 109 1.94 7.98 -1.12
CA LEU A 109 1.40 7.05 -2.13
C LEU A 109 0.19 7.60 -2.89
N GLY A 110 -0.21 8.85 -2.61
CA GLY A 110 -1.50 9.37 -3.05
C GLY A 110 -2.64 8.87 -2.16
N THR A 111 -3.89 9.14 -2.52
CA THR A 111 -5.04 8.81 -1.66
C THR A 111 -5.33 7.31 -1.67
N VAL A 112 -4.65 6.56 -0.82
CA VAL A 112 -4.81 5.10 -0.62
C VAL A 112 -5.92 4.80 0.37
N VAL A 113 -5.99 5.55 1.46
CA VAL A 113 -7.01 5.40 2.51
C VAL A 113 -7.99 6.55 2.43
N GLN A 114 -9.26 6.22 2.21
CA GLN A 114 -10.38 7.16 2.24
C GLN A 114 -10.91 7.28 3.66
N SER A 115 -11.56 8.40 3.98
CA SER A 115 -12.13 8.65 5.31
C SER A 115 -13.66 8.54 5.30
N ARG A 116 -14.26 8.35 6.49
CA ARG A 116 -15.72 8.33 6.74
C ARG A 116 -16.50 7.26 5.94
N PRO A 117 -16.51 5.98 6.38
CA PRO A 117 -15.57 5.36 7.32
C PRO A 117 -14.19 5.17 6.68
N TYR A 118 -13.16 4.91 7.50
CA TYR A 118 -11.82 4.61 6.98
C TYR A 118 -11.85 3.31 6.20
N ARG A 119 -11.42 3.33 4.94
CA ARG A 119 -11.35 2.17 4.04
C ARG A 119 -10.25 2.35 3.00
N LEU A 120 -9.82 1.25 2.39
CA LEU A 120 -8.97 1.34 1.19
C LEU A 120 -9.77 1.93 0.04
N SER A 121 -9.12 2.73 -0.80
CA SER A 121 -9.70 3.24 -2.04
C SER A 121 -10.03 2.09 -2.98
N GLU A 122 -11.11 2.21 -3.75
CA GLU A 122 -11.51 1.23 -4.77
C GLU A 122 -10.48 1.10 -5.91
N SER A 123 -9.58 2.08 -6.03
CA SER A 123 -8.43 2.04 -6.92
C SER A 123 -7.31 1.11 -6.44
N ILE A 124 -7.44 0.52 -5.24
CA ILE A 124 -6.49 -0.44 -4.68
C ILE A 124 -7.00 -1.86 -4.96
N ARG A 125 -6.19 -2.67 -5.63
CA ARG A 125 -6.36 -4.11 -5.73
C ARG A 125 -5.58 -4.77 -4.59
N VAL A 126 -6.27 -5.52 -3.74
CA VAL A 126 -5.63 -6.26 -2.63
C VAL A 126 -5.26 -7.67 -3.11
N ILE A 127 -4.04 -8.08 -2.82
CA ILE A 127 -3.52 -9.44 -3.00
C ILE A 127 -3.12 -9.94 -1.61
N ASP A 128 -3.82 -10.94 -1.10
CA ASP A 128 -3.54 -11.51 0.22
C ASP A 128 -2.69 -12.78 0.07
N GLU A 129 -1.49 -12.75 0.64
CA GLU A 129 -0.50 -13.85 0.59
C GLU A 129 -0.15 -14.36 2.00
N ARG A 130 -0.95 -13.99 3.02
CA ARG A 130 -0.76 -14.39 4.42
C ARG A 130 -1.07 -15.86 4.69
#